data_AF-A0AAN8Q125-F1
#
_entry.id   AF-A0AAN8Q125-F1
#
_cell.length_a   1.000
_cell.length_b   1.000
_cell.length_c   1.000
_cell.angle_alpha   90.00
_cell.angle_beta   90.00
_cell.angle_gamma   90.00
#
_symmetry.space_group_name_H-M   'P 1'
#
loop_
_entity.id
_entity.type
_entity.pdbx_description
1 polymer ?
#
loop_
_entity_poly.entity_id
_entity_poly.type
_entity_poly.pdbx_seq_one_letter_code
_entity_poly.pdbx_strand_id
1 'polypeptide(L)'
;MTEKGRRHSLEVRLKNRKFAAATVENKIKEIENLMKDKRVDEVEEEYELFLDLFEDFQCHHKSYRLLLCDEEDDKYGEETEQKFLHFKTVVTQWISEAVNDTVLPIDSVSQRPSTTTSERKKQRSKNKST
;
A
#
# COMPACT_ATOMS: atom_id res chain seq x y z
N MET A 1 -38.44 -19.06 8.98
CA MET A 1 -38.16 -17.85 9.77
C MET A 1 -39.34 -16.89 9.60
N THR A 2 -39.81 -16.22 10.65
CA THR A 2 -40.88 -15.22 10.54
C THR A 2 -40.31 -13.88 10.09
N GLU A 3 -41.11 -13.03 9.44
CA GLU A 3 -40.67 -11.70 8.98
C GLU A 3 -40.13 -10.82 10.15
N LYS A 4 -40.76 -10.92 11.33
CA LYS A 4 -40.28 -10.26 12.55
C LYS A 4 -38.90 -10.78 12.99
N GLY A 5 -38.67 -12.09 12.89
CA GLY A 5 -37.37 -12.69 13.19
C GLY A 5 -36.27 -12.27 12.19
N ARG A 6 -36.63 -12.17 10.90
CA ARG A 6 -35.73 -11.67 9.85
C ARG A 6 -35.25 -10.25 10.14
N ARG A 7 -36.20 -9.33 10.38
CA ARG A 7 -35.90 -7.92 10.66
C ARG A 7 -35.00 -7.74 11.88
N HIS A 8 -35.30 -8.45 12.96
CA HIS A 8 -34.45 -8.42 14.14
C HIS A 8 -33.02 -8.90 13.85
N SER A 9 -32.87 -10.00 13.10
CA SER A 9 -31.54 -10.49 12.72
C SER A 9 -30.80 -9.53 11.78
N LEU A 10 -31.51 -8.81 10.90
CA LEU A 10 -30.92 -7.78 10.05
C LEU A 10 -30.39 -6.61 10.87
N GLU A 11 -31.17 -6.09 11.82
CA GLU A 11 -30.75 -4.99 12.70
C GLU A 11 -29.49 -5.33 13.49
N VAL A 12 -29.41 -6.54 14.06
CA VAL A 12 -28.23 -7.01 14.79
C VAL A 12 -27.00 -7.07 13.88
N ARG A 13 -27.13 -7.66 12.69
CA ARG A 13 -26.00 -7.78 11.74
C ARG A 13 -25.57 -6.43 11.17
N LEU A 14 -26.51 -5.53 10.92
CA LEU A 14 -26.22 -4.16 10.50
C LEU A 14 -25.41 -3.43 11.57
N LYS A 15 -25.78 -3.58 12.85
CA LYS A 15 -25.05 -2.98 13.96
C LYS A 15 -23.62 -3.52 14.06
N ASN A 16 -23.45 -4.84 14.00
CA ASN A 16 -22.13 -5.48 14.05
C ASN A 16 -21.25 -5.04 12.87
N ARG A 17 -21.82 -4.98 11.66
CA ARG A 17 -21.12 -4.48 10.47
C ARG A 17 -20.67 -3.04 10.63
N LYS A 18 -21.54 -2.15 11.10
CA LYS A 18 -21.19 -0.73 11.33
C LYS A 18 -20.09 -0.59 12.38
N PHE A 19 -20.13 -1.43 13.41
CA PHE A 19 -19.08 -1.46 14.43
C PHE A 19 -17.74 -1.90 13.82
N ALA A 20 -17.71 -3.00 13.06
CA ALA A 20 -16.51 -3.47 12.37
C ALA A 20 -15.96 -2.40 11.41
N ALA A 21 -16.83 -1.76 10.62
CA ALA A 21 -16.43 -0.66 9.73
C ALA A 21 -15.78 0.50 10.49
N ALA A 22 -16.35 0.93 11.62
CA ALA A 22 -15.78 1.99 12.44
C ALA A 22 -14.41 1.63 13.02
N THR A 23 -14.22 0.36 13.40
CA THR A 23 -12.91 -0.14 13.87
C THR A 23 -11.86 -0.07 12.76
N VAL A 24 -12.20 -0.50 11.55
CA VAL A 24 -11.33 -0.39 10.37
C VAL A 24 -11.01 1.09 10.08
N GLU A 25 -12.00 1.99 10.13
CA GLU A 25 -11.78 3.42 9.90
C GLU A 25 -10.85 4.07 10.92
N ASN A 26 -10.88 3.63 12.18
CA ASN A 26 -9.93 4.12 13.18
C ASN A 26 -8.51 3.62 12.89
N LYS A 27 -8.38 2.34 12.50
CA LYS A 27 -7.08 1.77 12.12
C LYS A 27 -6.47 2.47 10.91
N ILE A 28 -7.30 2.80 9.91
CA ILE A 28 -6.87 3.61 8.75
C ILE A 28 -6.23 4.92 9.20
N LYS A 29 -6.87 5.67 10.11
CA LYS A 29 -6.33 6.95 10.60
C LYS A 29 -5.01 6.79 11.34
N GLU A 30 -4.85 5.72 12.10
CA GLU A 30 -3.60 5.40 12.80
C GLU A 30 -2.47 5.17 11.79
N ILE A 31 -2.71 4.32 10.79
CA ILE A 31 -1.74 4.05 9.71
C ILE A 31 -1.41 5.33 8.93
N GLU A 32 -2.41 6.13 8.55
CA GLU A 32 -2.19 7.40 7.84
C GLU A 32 -1.30 8.37 8.63
N ASN A 33 -1.39 8.37 9.96
CA ASN A 33 -0.52 9.20 10.80
C ASN A 33 0.91 8.64 10.83
N LEU A 34 1.08 7.32 10.96
CA LEU A 34 2.40 6.68 10.91
C LEU A 34 3.10 6.87 9.55
N MET A 35 2.34 6.83 8.45
CA MET A 35 2.84 7.11 7.10
C MET A 35 3.36 8.56 6.97
N LYS A 36 2.67 9.54 7.56
CA LYS A 36 3.15 10.95 7.59
C LYS A 36 4.46 11.08 8.35
N ASP A 37 4.62 10.31 9.42
CA ASP A 37 5.82 10.27 10.25
C ASP A 37 6.94 9.39 9.65
N LYS A 38 6.69 8.74 8.51
CA LYS A 38 7.61 7.83 7.79
C LYS A 38 8.12 6.66 8.66
N ARG A 39 7.29 6.15 9.57
CA ARG A 39 7.60 5.02 10.46
C ARG A 39 7.24 3.71 9.76
N VAL A 40 8.07 3.26 8.81
CA VAL A 40 7.76 2.14 7.91
C VAL A 40 7.46 0.84 8.66
N ASP A 41 8.31 0.43 9.60
CA ASP A 41 8.15 -0.82 10.35
C ASP A 41 6.80 -0.88 11.11
N GLU A 42 6.37 0.25 11.67
CA GLU A 42 5.10 0.35 12.39
C GLU A 42 3.89 0.44 11.46
N VAL A 43 4.06 1.06 10.29
CA VAL A 43 3.04 0.99 9.24
C VAL A 43 2.82 -0.45 8.81
N GLU A 44 3.88 -1.25 8.65
CA GLU A 44 3.76 -2.67 8.31
C GLU A 44 3.02 -3.46 9.40
N GLU A 45 3.38 -3.29 10.67
CA GLU A 45 2.71 -3.96 11.80
C GLU A 45 1.22 -3.60 11.88
N GLU A 46 0.90 -2.30 11.82
CA GLU A 46 -0.48 -1.83 11.89
C GLU A 46 -1.29 -2.18 10.64
N TYR A 47 -0.63 -2.32 9.49
CA TYR A 47 -1.27 -2.74 8.25
C TYR A 47 -1.71 -4.20 8.28
N GLU A 48 -0.93 -5.10 8.88
CA GLU A 48 -1.37 -6.49 9.09
C GLU A 48 -2.64 -6.54 9.97
N LEU A 49 -2.68 -5.74 11.04
CA LEU A 49 -3.88 -5.62 11.88
C LEU A 49 -5.07 -5.04 11.11
N PHE A 50 -4.84 -4.09 10.20
CA PHE A 50 -5.88 -3.59 9.31
C PHE A 50 -6.46 -4.69 8.42
N LEU A 51 -5.62 -5.59 7.89
CA LEU A 51 -6.08 -6.68 7.02
C LEU A 51 -7.01 -7.64 7.77
N ASP A 52 -6.66 -8.01 9.00
CA ASP A 52 -7.50 -8.86 9.86
C ASP A 52 -8.86 -8.20 10.15
N LEU A 53 -8.85 -6.91 10.52
CA LEU A 53 -10.08 -6.15 10.78
C LEU A 53 -10.93 -5.97 9.52
N PHE A 54 -10.29 -5.82 8.37
CA PHE A 54 -10.97 -5.70 7.09
C PHE A 54 -11.66 -7.02 6.70
N GLU A 55 -11.02 -8.16 6.92
CA GLU A 55 -11.64 -9.47 6.73
C GLU A 55 -12.87 -9.67 7.64
N ASP A 56 -12.78 -9.26 8.91
CA ASP A 56 -13.92 -9.31 9.84
C ASP A 56 -15.09 -8.43 9.37
N PHE A 57 -14.80 -7.22 8.89
CA PHE A 57 -15.81 -6.36 8.26
C PHE A 57 -16.46 -7.05 7.05
N GLN A 58 -15.67 -7.67 6.15
CA GLN A 58 -16.19 -8.39 4.99
C GLN A 58 -17.09 -9.57 5.40
N CYS A 59 -16.72 -10.30 6.46
CA CYS A 59 -17.53 -11.38 7.02
C CYS A 59 -18.90 -10.86 7.51
N HIS A 60 -18.91 -9.74 8.24
CA HIS A 60 -20.14 -9.10 8.69
C HIS A 60 -20.96 -8.52 7.54
N HIS A 61 -20.31 -7.90 6.55
CA HIS A 61 -20.96 -7.36 5.35
C HIS A 61 -21.65 -8.48 4.54
N LYS A 62 -20.95 -9.58 4.27
CA LYS A 62 -21.52 -10.76 3.61
C LYS A 62 -22.68 -11.36 4.39
N SER A 63 -22.54 -11.49 5.71
CA SER A 63 -23.59 -12.04 6.59
C SER A 63 -24.86 -11.16 6.64
N TYR A 64 -24.71 -9.85 6.48
CA TYR A 64 -25.81 -8.90 6.33
C TYR A 64 -26.46 -9.04 4.95
N ARG A 65 -25.68 -9.04 3.87
CA ARG A 65 -26.18 -9.20 2.49
C ARG A 65 -26.99 -10.48 2.29
N LEU A 66 -26.60 -11.59 2.93
CA LEU A 66 -27.34 -12.85 2.87
C LEU A 66 -28.77 -12.79 3.44
N LEU A 67 -29.11 -11.76 4.22
CA LEU A 67 -30.47 -11.56 4.75
C LEU A 67 -31.27 -10.48 4.04
N LEU A 68 -30.61 -9.67 3.20
CA LEU A 68 -31.30 -8.69 2.39
C LEU A 68 -32.16 -9.40 1.36
N CYS A 69 -33.35 -8.88 1.14
CA CYS A 69 -34.16 -9.27 -0.01
C CYS A 69 -33.62 -8.58 -1.27
N ASP A 70 -33.94 -9.12 -2.45
CA ASP A 70 -33.48 -8.58 -3.75
C ASP A 70 -33.89 -7.11 -4.01
N GLU A 71 -34.86 -6.59 -3.24
CA GLU A 71 -35.36 -5.20 -3.32
C GLU A 71 -34.60 -4.23 -2.39
N GLU A 72 -33.76 -4.72 -1.48
CA GLU A 72 -33.02 -3.91 -0.50
C GLU A 72 -31.58 -3.64 -0.99
N ASP A 73 -31.27 -2.38 -1.30
CA ASP A 73 -29.93 -1.94 -1.73
C ASP A 73 -28.98 -1.79 -0.52
N ASP A 74 -27.74 -2.24 -0.68
CA ASP A 74 -26.67 -2.17 0.32
C ASP A 74 -25.51 -1.25 -0.09
N LYS A 75 -25.82 -0.21 -0.87
CA LYS A 75 -24.88 0.80 -1.35
C LYS A 75 -23.85 1.27 -0.31
N TYR A 76 -24.28 1.52 0.93
CA TYR A 76 -23.36 1.94 1.99
C TYR A 76 -22.26 0.90 2.25
N GLY A 77 -22.62 -0.38 2.30
CA GLY A 77 -21.65 -1.45 2.53
C GLY A 77 -20.68 -1.58 1.35
N GLU A 78 -21.18 -1.47 0.12
CA GLU A 78 -20.35 -1.53 -1.09
C GLU A 78 -19.36 -0.35 -1.21
N GLU A 79 -19.83 0.88 -0.96
CA GLU A 79 -18.97 2.08 -0.94
C GLU A 79 -17.90 1.98 0.16
N THR A 80 -18.27 1.47 1.33
CA THR A 80 -17.34 1.28 2.45
C THR A 80 -16.28 0.23 2.13
N GLU A 81 -16.68 -0.89 1.54
CA GLU A 81 -15.74 -1.94 1.12
C GLU A 81 -14.77 -1.40 0.06
N GLN A 82 -15.26 -0.70 -0.97
CA GLN A 82 -14.40 -0.09 -1.99
C GLN A 82 -13.39 0.90 -1.41
N LYS A 83 -13.80 1.72 -0.43
CA LYS A 83 -12.90 2.63 0.28
C LYS A 83 -11.76 1.85 0.96
N PHE A 84 -12.06 0.74 1.62
CA PHE A 84 -11.05 -0.08 2.31
C PHE A 84 -10.13 -0.82 1.32
N LEU A 85 -10.65 -1.33 0.20
CA LEU A 85 -9.80 -1.89 -0.88
C LEU A 85 -8.86 -0.83 -1.46
N HIS A 86 -9.35 0.38 -1.68
CA HIS A 86 -8.52 1.46 -2.17
C HIS A 86 -7.40 1.78 -1.19
N PHE A 87 -7.72 1.90 0.11
CA PHE A 87 -6.73 2.14 1.15
C PHE A 87 -5.66 1.05 1.20
N LYS A 88 -6.07 -0.23 1.12
CA LYS A 88 -5.15 -1.38 1.02
C LYS A 88 -4.12 -1.20 -0.11
N THR A 89 -4.59 -0.72 -1.27
CA THR A 89 -3.74 -0.48 -2.45
C THR A 89 -2.75 0.65 -2.18
N VAL A 90 -3.20 1.75 -1.58
CA VAL A 90 -2.36 2.91 -1.23
C VAL A 90 -1.25 2.52 -0.25
N VAL A 91 -1.57 1.79 0.82
CA VAL A 91 -0.56 1.39 1.82
C VAL A 91 0.47 0.43 1.21
N THR A 92 0.02 -0.56 0.44
CA THR A 92 0.94 -1.49 -0.26
C THR A 92 1.91 -0.75 -1.17
N GLN A 93 1.41 0.22 -1.95
CA GLN A 93 2.26 1.02 -2.83
C GLN A 93 3.25 1.86 -2.03
N TRP A 94 2.79 2.53 -0.98
CA TRP A 94 3.63 3.38 -0.14
C TRP A 94 4.76 2.61 0.54
N ILE A 95 4.49 1.42 1.10
CA ILE A 95 5.52 0.55 1.70
C ILE A 95 6.56 0.19 0.64
N SER A 96 6.11 -0.23 -0.55
CA SER A 96 7.02 -0.58 -1.65
C SER A 96 7.92 0.60 -2.07
N GLU A 97 7.39 1.81 -2.12
CA GLU A 97 8.16 3.02 -2.44
C GLU A 97 9.17 3.35 -1.33
N ALA A 98 8.75 3.28 -0.06
CA ALA A 98 9.61 3.55 1.09
C ALA A 98 10.79 2.57 1.17
N VAL A 99 10.57 1.28 0.93
CA VAL A 99 11.64 0.27 0.89
C VAL A 99 12.61 0.54 -0.26
N ASN A 100 12.09 0.85 -1.46
CA ASN A 100 12.95 1.14 -2.62
C ASN A 100 13.86 2.36 -2.39
N ASP A 101 13.38 3.40 -1.70
CA ASP A 101 14.18 4.58 -1.36
C ASP A 101 15.30 4.29 -0.35
N THR A 102 15.19 3.21 0.44
CA THR A 102 16.25 2.78 1.37
C THR A 102 17.33 1.91 0.72
N VAL A 103 17.08 1.38 -0.48
CA VAL A 103 18.11 0.69 -1.27
C VAL A 103 19.00 1.76 -1.89
N LEU A 104 20.10 2.10 -1.22
CA LEU A 104 21.16 2.91 -1.81
C LEU A 104 21.50 2.31 -3.18
N PRO A 105 21.58 3.11 -4.26
CA PRO A 105 22.18 2.62 -5.49
C PRO A 105 23.56 2.10 -5.09
N ILE A 106 23.79 0.81 -5.30
CA ILE A 106 25.12 0.23 -5.14
C ILE A 106 26.01 1.10 -6.01
N ASP A 107 26.84 1.93 -5.36
CA ASP A 107 27.85 2.71 -6.02
C ASP A 107 28.57 1.74 -6.95
N SER A 108 28.36 1.92 -8.25
CA SER A 108 29.28 1.40 -9.25
C SER A 108 30.61 2.01 -8.87
N VAL A 109 31.42 1.19 -8.21
CA VAL A 109 32.74 1.52 -7.69
C VAL A 109 33.47 2.30 -8.78
N SER A 110 33.62 3.59 -8.53
CA SER A 110 34.49 4.46 -9.29
C SER A 110 35.93 3.98 -9.06
N GLN A 111 36.45 3.18 -9.98
CA GLN A 111 37.89 3.09 -10.20
C GLN A 111 38.27 4.09 -11.31
N ARG A 112 38.59 5.33 -10.90
CA ARG A 112 39.43 6.28 -11.66
C ARG A 112 40.90 6.08 -11.24
N PRO A 113 41.90 6.66 -11.91
CA PRO A 113 42.14 6.86 -13.34
C PRO A 113 43.51 6.23 -13.75
N SER A 114 43.77 6.03 -15.05
CA SER A 114 45.16 5.93 -15.53
C SER A 114 45.31 6.70 -16.83
N THR A 115 45.91 7.89 -16.69
CA THR A 115 46.48 8.66 -17.78
C THR A 115 47.69 7.92 -18.35
N THR A 116 47.52 7.22 -19.46
CA THR A 116 48.63 6.94 -20.37
C THR A 116 48.58 7.94 -21.50
N THR A 117 49.35 9.00 -21.35
CA THR A 117 49.83 9.84 -22.45
C THR A 117 50.88 9.05 -23.26
N SER A 118 50.94 9.34 -24.57
CA SER A 118 51.90 8.89 -25.61
C SER A 118 51.52 7.58 -26.34
N GLU A 119 51.43 7.50 -27.68
CA GLU A 119 52.03 8.31 -28.75
C GLU A 119 51.13 8.37 -30.01
N ARG A 120 50.98 9.56 -30.60
CA ARG A 120 50.76 9.71 -32.03
C ARG A 120 51.55 10.91 -32.54
N LYS A 121 52.77 10.68 -33.04
CA LYS A 121 53.42 11.62 -33.97
C LYS A 121 54.47 10.93 -34.84
N LYS A 122 54.03 10.49 -36.01
CA LYS A 122 54.88 10.19 -37.16
C LYS A 122 55.54 11.49 -37.64
N GLN A 123 56.83 11.37 -37.93
CA GLN A 123 57.82 12.43 -38.16
C GLN A 123 57.47 13.40 -39.31
N ARG A 124 57.83 14.67 -39.12
CA ARG A 124 57.98 15.68 -40.18
C ARG A 124 59.47 16.02 -40.33
N SER A 125 59.89 16.00 -41.59
CA SER A 125 61.20 16.29 -42.19
C SER A 125 61.88 17.61 -41.76
N LYS A 126 63.24 17.62 -41.61
CA LYS A 126 64.21 18.39 -42.43
C LYS A 126 65.64 18.47 -41.81
N ASN A 127 66.61 18.13 -42.65
CA ASN A 127 67.93 18.75 -42.94
C ASN A 127 68.68 19.56 -41.85
N LYS A 128 69.97 19.27 -41.63
CA LYS A 128 71.08 20.25 -41.74
C LYS A 128 72.48 19.59 -41.78
N SER A 129 73.35 20.25 -42.55
CA SER A 129 74.75 20.00 -42.90
C SER A 129 75.74 19.71 -41.77
N THR A 130 76.76 18.92 -42.10
CA THR A 130 78.18 19.33 -42.08
C THR A 130 78.91 18.70 -43.25
#